data_AF-A0A9D5VK78-F1
#
_entry.id   AF-A0A9D5VK78-F1
#
_cell.length_a   1.000
_cell.length_b   1.000
_cell.length_c   1.000
_cell.angle_alpha   90.00
_cell.angle_beta   90.00
_cell.angle_gamma   90.00
#
_symmetry.space_group_name_H-M   'P 1'
#
loop_
_entity.id
_entity.type
_entity.pdbx_description
1 polymer ?
#
loop_
_entity_poly.entity_id
_entity_poly.type
_entity_poly.pdbx_seq_one_letter_code
_entity_poly.pdbx_strand_id
1 'polypeptide(L)'
;MHCGLVIEREGKIYTVVEIKFHERPSGVEVAIEVDLKLKKLIFPRGATVEKMLVTLYGMDDHLKALSYFDHTLCLDDFFDSRKVE
;
A
#
# COMPACT_ATOMS: atom_id res chain seq x y z
N MET A 1 13.04 -9.68 6.91
CA MET A 1 12.20 -9.07 5.85
C MET A 1 10.89 -8.71 6.52
N HIS A 2 10.53 -7.43 6.58
CA HIS A 2 9.32 -6.97 7.27
C HIS A 2 8.37 -6.39 6.21
N CYS A 3 7.43 -7.21 5.76
CA CYS A 3 6.19 -6.71 5.15
C CYS A 3 5.35 -6.16 6.31
N GLY A 4 4.79 -4.96 6.19
CA GLY A 4 3.99 -4.37 7.26
C GLY A 4 2.87 -5.33 7.67
N LEU A 5 2.00 -5.67 6.71
CA LEU A 5 0.98 -6.70 6.84
C LEU A 5 0.68 -7.33 5.47
N VAL A 6 0.13 -8.55 5.46
CA VAL A 6 -0.53 -9.14 4.28
C VAL A 6 -1.90 -9.60 4.72
N ILE A 7 -2.94 -9.17 4.01
CA ILE A 7 -4.32 -9.49 4.32
C ILE A 7 -4.88 -10.36 3.20
N GLU A 8 -5.40 -11.53 3.56
CA GLU A 8 -6.16 -12.37 2.63
C GLU A 8 -7.65 -12.04 2.74
N ARG A 9 -8.29 -11.85 1.58
CA ARG A 9 -9.74 -11.70 1.45
C ARG A 9 -10.31 -12.84 0.61
N GLU A 10 -11.63 -13.02 0.69
CA GLU A 10 -12.35 -14.00 -0.13
C GLU A 10 -11.99 -13.84 -1.62
N GLY A 11 -11.86 -14.96 -2.33
CA GLY A 11 -11.44 -14.96 -3.73
C GLY A 11 -9.92 -14.97 -3.98
N LYS A 12 -9.10 -15.33 -2.98
CA LYS A 12 -7.62 -15.38 -3.08
C LYS A 12 -6.99 -14.02 -3.42
N ILE A 13 -7.58 -12.95 -2.88
CA ILE A 13 -7.05 -11.61 -3.04
C ILE A 13 -6.16 -11.31 -1.85
N TYR A 14 -4.87 -11.06 -2.10
CA TYR A 14 -3.88 -10.73 -1.10
C TYR A 14 -3.52 -9.25 -1.21
N THR A 15 -3.89 -8.47 -0.21
CA THR A 15 -3.48 -7.06 -0.12
C THR A 15 -2.20 -6.97 0.71
N VAL A 16 -1.12 -6.53 0.06
CA VAL A 16 0.17 -6.26 0.68
C VAL A 16 0.17 -4.83 1.18
N VAL A 17 0.23 -4.67 2.49
CA VAL A 17 0.14 -3.37 3.15
C VAL A 17 1.54 -2.90 3.55
N GLU A 18 1.96 -1.80 2.97
CA GLU A 18 3.14 -1.06 3.38
C GLU A 18 2.72 0.11 4.28
N ILE A 19 3.40 0.25 5.42
CA ILE A 19 3.09 1.30 6.38
C ILE A 19 4.31 2.21 6.52
N LYS A 20 4.12 3.50 6.26
CA LYS A 20 5.17 4.53 6.32
C LYS A 20 4.77 5.66 7.26
N PHE A 21 5.44 5.75 8.40
CA PHE A 21 5.29 6.83 9.37
C PHE A 21 6.47 7.78 9.26
N HIS A 22 6.41 8.69 8.29
CA HIS A 22 7.41 9.75 8.11
C HIS A 22 6.72 11.10 8.08
N GLU A 23 7.45 12.17 8.41
CA GLU A 23 6.93 13.55 8.45
C GLU A 23 6.81 14.23 7.08
N ARG A 24 6.86 13.43 6.01
CA ARG A 24 6.80 13.91 4.62
C ARG A 24 6.03 12.92 3.74
N PRO A 25 5.48 13.36 2.60
CA PRO A 25 4.87 12.46 1.62
C PRO A 25 5.84 11.35 1.21
N SER A 26 5.28 10.17 0.95
CA SER A 26 6.04 9.01 0.47
C SER A 26 6.43 9.19 -0.99
N GLY A 27 7.70 8.96 -1.31
CA GLY A 27 8.22 9.01 -2.68
C GLY A 27 8.33 7.64 -3.33
N VAL A 28 8.85 7.64 -4.56
CA VAL A 28 8.99 6.45 -5.43
C VAL A 28 9.83 5.34 -4.78
N GLU A 29 10.72 5.68 -3.85
CA GLU A 29 11.50 4.70 -3.08
C GLU A 29 10.61 3.66 -2.37
N VAL A 30 9.41 4.05 -1.93
CA VAL A 30 8.48 3.14 -1.25
C VAL A 30 7.96 2.06 -2.20
N ALA A 31 7.66 2.42 -3.46
CA ALA A 31 7.26 1.44 -4.47
C ALA A 31 8.38 0.43 -4.77
N ILE A 32 9.63 0.91 -4.84
CA ILE A 32 10.81 0.05 -5.04
C ILE A 32 10.96 -0.93 -3.87
N GLU A 33 10.79 -0.46 -2.63
CA GLU A 33 10.84 -1.33 -1.46
C GLU A 33 9.75 -2.40 -1.48
N VAL A 34 8.51 -2.04 -1.86
CA VAL A 34 7.39 -2.98 -1.97
C VAL A 34 7.66 -4.02 -3.06
N ASP A 35 8.18 -3.63 -4.23
CA ASP A 35 8.58 -4.58 -5.28
C ASP A 35 9.63 -5.59 -4.80
N LEU A 36 10.63 -5.12 -4.05
CA LEU A 36 11.64 -6.00 -3.47
C LEU A 36 11.05 -6.95 -2.42
N LYS A 37 9.98 -6.55 -1.73
CA LYS A 37 9.26 -7.41 -0.79
C LYS A 37 8.40 -8.44 -1.54
N LEU A 38 7.64 -8.00 -2.55
CA LEU A 38 6.78 -8.87 -3.36
C LEU A 38 7.55 -10.02 -4.01
N LYS A 39 8.77 -9.78 -4.49
CA LYS A 39 9.65 -10.81 -5.07
C LYS A 39 10.02 -11.95 -4.11
N LYS A 40 9.87 -11.74 -2.80
CA LYS A 40 10.21 -12.71 -1.75
C LYS A 40 8.97 -13.36 -1.14
N LEU A 41 7.77 -12.85 -1.44
CA LEU A 41 6.51 -13.42 -0.99
C LEU A 41 6.07 -14.51 -1.97
N ILE A 42 5.51 -15.59 -1.43
CA ILE A 42 4.96 -16.69 -2.21
C ILE A 42 3.44 -16.64 -2.05
N PHE A 43 2.75 -16.48 -3.18
CA PHE A 43 1.28 -16.48 -3.21
C PHE A 43 0.78 -17.76 -3.89
N PRO A 44 -0.40 -18.28 -3.50
CA PRO A 44 -0.97 -19.44 -4.16
C PRO A 44 -1.29 -19.15 -5.63
N ARG A 45 -1.29 -20.19 -6.46
CA ARG A 45 -1.60 -20.05 -7.89
C ARG A 45 -3.00 -19.46 -8.09
N GLY A 46 -3.07 -18.48 -8.98
CA GLY A 46 -4.30 -17.74 -9.30
C GLY A 46 -4.68 -16.70 -8.25
N ALA A 47 -3.76 -16.34 -7.34
CA ALA A 47 -3.95 -15.21 -6.45
C ALA A 47 -3.89 -13.88 -7.22
N THR A 48 -4.72 -12.94 -6.78
CA THR A 48 -4.59 -11.52 -7.13
C THR A 48 -3.85 -10.82 -6.02
N VAL A 49 -2.85 -10.01 -6.36
CA VAL A 49 -2.08 -9.23 -5.38
C VAL A 49 -2.37 -7.76 -5.58
N GLU A 50 -2.87 -7.13 -4.52
CA GLU A 50 -3.07 -5.68 -4.43
C GLU A 50 -2.01 -5.06 -3.50
N LYS A 51 -1.70 -3.80 -3.72
CA LYS A 51 -0.75 -3.02 -2.93
C LYS A 51 -1.48 -1.88 -2.25
N MET A 52 -1.31 -1.77 -0.95
CA MET A 52 -1.85 -0.69 -0.15
C MET A 52 -0.73 0.08 0.53
N LEU A 53 -0.78 1.41 0.45
CA LEU A 53 0.07 2.28 1.24
C LEU A 53 -0.74 2.91 2.37
N VAL A 54 -0.28 2.71 3.61
CA VAL A 54 -0.73 3.46 4.77
C VAL A 54 0.35 4.48 5.13
N THR A 55 0.02 5.77 5.12
CA THR A 55 0.98 6.85 5.28
C THR A 55 0.37 8.02 6.05
N LEU A 56 1.17 8.85 6.72
CA LEU A 56 0.63 10.04 7.40
C LEU A 56 0.29 11.15 6.42
N TYR A 57 1.19 11.45 5.47
CA TYR A 57 1.11 12.63 4.59
C TYR A 57 0.90 12.28 3.11
N GLY A 58 0.35 11.10 2.84
CA GLY A 58 0.07 10.66 1.47
C GLY A 58 1.33 10.35 0.65
N MET A 59 1.18 10.45 -0.67
CA MET A 59 2.22 10.23 -1.67
C MET A 59 2.65 11.56 -2.29
N ASP A 60 3.91 11.68 -2.69
CA ASP A 60 4.35 12.78 -3.55
C ASP A 60 3.78 12.67 -4.98
N ASP A 61 3.95 13.70 -5.79
CA ASP A 61 3.37 13.76 -7.13
C ASP A 61 4.01 12.73 -8.08
N HIS A 62 5.27 12.38 -7.87
CA HIS A 62 5.97 11.38 -8.66
C HIS A 62 5.41 9.98 -8.40
N LEU A 63 5.22 9.61 -7.14
CA LEU A 63 4.64 8.32 -6.76
C LEU A 63 3.15 8.24 -7.13
N LYS A 64 2.38 9.32 -6.99
CA LYS A 64 0.99 9.39 -7.48
C LYS A 64 0.91 9.12 -8.98
N ALA A 65 1.79 9.74 -9.77
CA ALA A 65 1.80 9.59 -11.22
C ALA A 65 2.04 8.13 -11.66
N LEU A 66 2.69 7.31 -10.84
CA LEU A 66 2.92 5.89 -11.14
C LEU A 66 1.66 5.03 -10.99
N SER A 67 0.62 5.50 -10.28
CA SER A 67 -0.56 4.69 -9.94
C SER A 67 -0.19 3.29 -9.39
N TYR A 68 0.90 3.23 -8.61
CA TYR A 68 1.52 1.97 -8.21
C TYR A 68 0.71 1.23 -7.13
N PHE A 69 0.14 1.98 -6.19
CA PHE A 69 -0.69 1.46 -5.11
C PHE A 69 -2.15 1.43 -5.55
N ASP A 70 -2.79 0.27 -5.37
CA ASP A 70 -4.22 0.07 -5.65
C ASP A 70 -5.07 0.80 -4.60
N HIS A 71 -4.56 0.88 -3.37
CA HIS A 71 -5.21 1.57 -2.25
C HIS A 71 -4.23 2.49 -1.53
N THR A 72 -4.72 3.62 -1.06
CA THR A 72 -3.97 4.50 -0.17
C THR A 72 -4.86 4.93 0.98
N LEU A 73 -4.31 4.87 2.19
CA LEU A 73 -4.95 5.38 3.38
C LEU A 73 -4.01 6.39 4.03
N CYS A 74 -4.46 7.64 4.10
CA CYS A 74 -3.73 8.72 4.75
C CYS A 74 -4.43 9.20 6.01
N LEU A 75 -3.73 9.99 6.82
CA LEU A 75 -4.29 10.49 8.08
C LEU A 75 -5.59 11.28 7.84
N ASP A 76 -5.64 12.05 6.76
CA ASP A 76 -6.82 12.84 6.39
C ASP A 76 -8.05 11.95 6.14
N ASP A 77 -7.87 10.71 5.65
CA ASP A 77 -8.98 9.78 5.41
C ASP A 77 -9.65 9.30 6.71
N PHE A 78 -8.96 9.35 7.85
CA PHE A 78 -9.52 9.00 9.15
C PHE A 78 -10.32 10.13 9.80
N PHE A 79 -10.01 11.38 9.44
CA PHE A 79 -10.67 12.57 10.00
C PHE A 79 -11.70 13.19 9.04
N ASP A 80 -11.75 12.75 7.78
CA ASP A 80 -12.78 13.16 6.83
C ASP A 80 -14.06 12.35 7.04
N SER A 81 -15.00 12.93 7.79
CA SER A 81 -16.33 12.38 8.10
C SER A 81 -17.24 12.09 6.88
N ARG A 82 -16.75 12.27 5.65
CA ARG A 82 -17.51 12.17 4.40
C ARG A 82 -17.14 10.98 3.51
N LYS A 83 -16.22 10.11 3.93
CA LYS A 83 -15.77 8.94 3.12
C LYS A 83 -16.24 7.59 3.64
N VAL A 84 -17.16 7.57 4.62
CA VAL A 84 -17.82 6.34 5.07
C VAL A 84 -19.20 6.26 4.38
N GLU A 85 -19.21 5.88 3.11
CA GLU A 85 -20.39 5.40 2.39
C GLU A 85 -20.06 4.11 1.64
#